data_AF-A0A7C3IH86-F1
#
_entry.id   AF-A0A7C3IH86-F1
#
_cell.length_a   1.000
_cell.length_b   1.000
_cell.length_c   1.000
_cell.angle_alpha   90.00
_cell.angle_beta   90.00
_cell.angle_gamma   90.00
#
_symmetry.space_group_name_H-M   'P 1'
#
loop_
_entity.id
_entity.type
_entity.pdbx_description
1 polymer ?
#
loop_
_entity_poly.entity_id
_entity_poly.type
_entity_poly.pdbx_seq_one_letter_code
_entity_poly.pdbx_strand_id
1 'polypeptide(L)'
;MKFRVKFLALFLFSLLGIAWVVPEETALKGPFVRQISATIQDNKVLLQWVDAPDGTGPVYIYRKVVKPGSAAPQELEPVQVPRGVQSYIDPIETDGLRSYLVLASRNDENPYNVTIPDTNYIEFEARRTVLPLSQSDSKYQNISSIKTEVNKDSILLSFTLNGSETASNRPLVLYRSTQPIRYVQDLVQAVIVQGGITSSPFIDYPVPDIPYYYALVFEDDIKQGTLQLEAGKNVTMVPPQVP
;
A
#
# COMPACT_ATOMS: atom_id res chain seq x y z
N MET A 1 -91.67 20.87 23.51
CA MET A 1 -91.53 22.14 24.26
C MET A 1 -90.23 22.09 25.08
N LYS A 2 -89.28 23.01 24.80
CA LYS A 2 -88.13 23.47 25.63
C LYS A 2 -86.89 22.55 25.87
N PHE A 3 -85.90 22.69 24.97
CA PHE A 3 -84.52 23.24 25.13
C PHE A 3 -83.51 22.81 26.25
N ARG A 4 -82.25 22.61 25.79
CA ARG A 4 -80.90 22.71 26.44
C ARG A 4 -80.35 21.41 27.09
N VAL A 5 -79.06 21.03 27.07
CA VAL A 5 -77.75 21.71 26.98
C VAL A 5 -76.71 20.79 26.28
N LYS A 6 -75.68 21.42 25.72
CA LYS A 6 -74.48 20.94 25.01
C LYS A 6 -73.59 19.97 25.83
N PHE A 7 -72.88 19.03 25.18
CA PHE A 7 -71.41 18.99 25.25
C PHE A 7 -70.81 18.20 24.07
N LEU A 8 -69.85 18.86 23.43
CA LEU A 8 -69.03 18.45 22.30
C LEU A 8 -67.78 17.76 22.87
N ALA A 9 -67.45 16.56 22.38
CA ALA A 9 -66.11 15.98 22.58
C ALA A 9 -65.71 15.24 21.30
N LEU A 10 -65.32 16.01 20.30
CA LEU A 10 -64.65 15.54 19.11
C LEU A 10 -63.15 15.41 19.47
N PHE A 11 -62.69 14.21 19.76
CA PHE A 11 -61.25 13.95 19.96
C PHE A 11 -60.58 13.91 18.59
N LEU A 12 -60.13 15.07 18.09
CA LEU A 12 -59.14 15.14 17.02
C LEU A 12 -57.78 14.75 17.61
N PHE A 13 -57.33 13.53 17.34
CA PHE A 13 -55.93 13.19 17.49
C PHE A 13 -55.16 13.86 16.34
N SER A 14 -54.68 15.07 16.61
CA SER A 14 -53.64 15.72 15.82
C SER A 14 -52.36 14.89 15.94
N LEU A 15 -52.09 14.01 14.95
CA LEU A 15 -50.75 13.50 14.71
C LEU A 15 -49.86 14.70 14.35
N LEU A 16 -49.18 15.26 15.34
CA LEU A 16 -48.00 16.09 15.10
C LEU A 16 -46.94 15.15 14.52
N GLY A 17 -46.85 15.11 13.19
CA GLY A 17 -45.69 14.54 12.51
C GLY A 17 -44.49 15.37 12.91
N ILE A 18 -43.69 14.87 13.86
CA ILE A 18 -42.34 15.37 14.09
C ILE A 18 -41.57 14.94 12.85
N ALA A 19 -41.54 15.81 11.84
CA ALA A 19 -40.56 15.70 10.78
C ALA A 19 -39.21 15.85 11.48
N TRP A 20 -38.50 14.74 11.64
CA TRP A 20 -37.08 14.79 11.90
C TRP A 20 -36.49 15.48 10.68
N VAL A 21 -36.21 16.77 10.82
CA VAL A 21 -35.34 17.48 9.90
C VAL A 21 -33.98 16.80 10.05
N VAL A 22 -33.75 15.77 9.25
CA VAL A 22 -32.40 15.31 8.98
C VAL A 22 -31.70 16.54 8.41
N PRO A 23 -30.65 17.07 9.07
CA PRO A 23 -29.88 18.15 8.49
C PRO A 23 -29.48 17.70 7.10
N GLU A 24 -29.92 18.44 6.08
CA GLU A 24 -29.44 18.23 4.73
C GLU A 24 -27.93 18.44 4.80
N GLU A 25 -27.18 17.34 4.74
CA GLU A 25 -25.73 17.35 4.67
C GLU A 25 -25.42 18.30 3.52
N THR A 26 -24.93 19.51 3.82
CA THR A 26 -24.65 20.51 2.79
C THR A 26 -23.66 19.86 1.84
N ALA A 27 -24.16 19.37 0.72
CA ALA A 27 -23.37 18.61 -0.23
C ALA A 27 -22.16 19.47 -0.58
N LEU A 28 -20.97 18.97 -0.29
CA LEU A 28 -19.71 19.62 -0.62
C LEU A 28 -19.72 19.88 -2.14
N LYS A 29 -20.05 21.12 -2.53
CA LYS A 29 -20.01 21.55 -3.94
C LYS A 29 -18.55 21.75 -4.30
N GLY A 30 -17.96 20.80 -5.02
CA GLY A 30 -16.57 20.85 -5.41
C GLY A 30 -16.00 19.50 -5.84
N PRO A 31 -14.71 19.47 -6.23
CA PRO A 31 -13.97 18.28 -6.69
C PRO A 31 -13.64 17.29 -5.56
N PHE A 32 -14.48 17.24 -4.53
CA PHE A 32 -14.17 16.54 -3.31
C PHE A 32 -14.71 15.13 -3.37
N VAL A 33 -13.81 14.16 -3.29
CA VAL A 33 -14.21 12.77 -3.06
C VAL A 33 -14.91 12.67 -1.71
N ARG A 34 -15.79 11.69 -1.55
CA ARG A 34 -16.52 11.45 -0.32
C ARG A 34 -15.89 10.27 0.42
N GLN A 35 -16.13 10.19 1.73
CA GLN A 35 -15.74 9.03 2.55
C GLN A 35 -14.26 8.63 2.39
N ILE A 36 -13.38 9.63 2.25
CA ILE A 36 -11.95 9.35 2.20
C ILE A 36 -11.52 8.68 3.51
N SER A 37 -10.79 7.58 3.40
CA SER A 37 -10.25 6.84 4.53
C SER A 37 -8.88 6.29 4.20
N ALA A 38 -8.02 6.17 5.22
CA ALA A 38 -6.70 5.60 5.10
C ALA A 38 -6.52 4.53 6.18
N THR A 39 -6.10 3.34 5.78
CA THR A 39 -5.77 2.24 6.69
C THR A 39 -4.33 1.81 6.46
N ILE A 40 -3.59 1.57 7.54
CA ILE A 40 -2.25 0.98 7.45
C ILE A 40 -2.39 -0.55 7.48
N GLN A 41 -1.86 -1.22 6.47
CA GLN A 41 -1.73 -2.66 6.41
C GLN A 41 -0.40 -3.04 5.77
N ASP A 42 0.36 -3.95 6.38
CA ASP A 42 1.60 -4.52 5.81
C ASP A 42 2.60 -3.48 5.28
N ASN A 43 2.85 -2.42 6.06
CA ASN A 43 3.70 -1.27 5.67
C ASN A 43 3.23 -0.54 4.42
N LYS A 44 1.93 -0.54 4.16
CA LYS A 44 1.29 0.22 3.10
C LYS A 44 0.12 1.00 3.67
N VAL A 45 -0.14 2.16 3.10
CA VAL A 45 -1.36 2.91 3.31
C VAL A 45 -2.32 2.53 2.20
N LEU A 46 -3.42 1.87 2.55
CA LEU A 46 -4.56 1.72 1.67
C LEU A 46 -5.46 2.95 1.82
N LEU A 47 -5.48 3.78 0.80
CA LEU A 47 -6.38 4.92 0.67
C LEU A 47 -7.62 4.47 -0.09
N GLN A 48 -8.80 4.79 0.41
CA GLN A 48 -10.09 4.51 -0.24
C GLN A 48 -10.98 5.74 -0.19
N TRP A 49 -11.81 5.92 -1.21
CA TRP A 49 -12.74 7.03 -1.30
C TRP A 49 -13.94 6.67 -2.18
N VAL A 50 -14.95 7.54 -2.22
CA VAL A 50 -16.05 7.50 -3.18
C VAL A 50 -15.90 8.70 -4.10
N ASP A 51 -15.99 8.49 -5.41
CA ASP A 51 -15.79 9.55 -6.39
C ASP A 51 -16.72 10.75 -6.15
N ALA A 52 -16.21 11.94 -6.45
CA ALA A 52 -17.00 13.16 -6.41
C ALA A 52 -18.18 13.04 -7.41
N PRO A 53 -19.42 13.34 -6.99
CA PRO A 53 -20.59 13.27 -7.88
C PRO A 53 -20.43 14.12 -9.15
N ASP A 54 -19.78 15.28 -9.00
CA ASP A 54 -19.58 16.27 -10.06
C ASP A 54 -18.22 16.11 -10.78
N GLY A 55 -17.40 15.16 -10.35
CA GLY A 55 -16.10 14.85 -10.97
C GLY A 55 -16.31 14.04 -12.25
N THR A 56 -15.73 14.50 -13.36
CA THR A 56 -15.84 13.83 -14.67
C THR A 56 -14.53 13.21 -15.13
N GLY A 57 -13.39 13.75 -14.67
CA GLY A 57 -12.06 13.27 -15.01
C GLY A 57 -11.42 12.41 -13.91
N PRO A 58 -10.10 12.14 -14.03
CA PRO A 58 -9.34 11.38 -13.03
C PRO A 58 -9.30 12.09 -11.67
N VAL A 59 -8.77 11.37 -10.69
CA VAL A 59 -8.50 11.85 -9.35
C VAL A 59 -6.99 12.07 -9.19
N TYR A 60 -6.64 13.13 -8.48
CA TYR A 60 -5.27 13.50 -8.15
C TYR A 60 -5.04 13.31 -6.65
N ILE A 61 -4.03 12.52 -6.32
CA ILE A 61 -3.64 12.21 -4.94
C ILE A 61 -2.38 13.00 -4.62
N TYR A 62 -2.53 13.88 -3.64
CA TYR A 62 -1.47 14.68 -3.06
C TYR A 62 -1.06 14.00 -1.75
N ARG A 63 0.21 13.61 -1.65
CA ARG A 63 0.82 12.89 -0.53
C ARG A 63 1.63 13.80 0.39
N LYS A 64 1.70 15.09 0.06
CA LYS A 64 2.46 16.06 0.82
C LYS A 64 1.87 17.46 0.72
N VAL A 65 0.79 17.77 1.44
CA VAL A 65 0.31 19.15 1.49
C VAL A 65 -0.20 19.60 2.86
N VAL A 66 0.21 20.84 3.13
CA VAL A 66 0.18 21.68 4.32
C VAL A 66 -1.23 22.08 4.74
N LYS A 67 -1.43 22.09 6.07
CA LYS A 67 -2.49 22.69 6.91
C LYS A 67 -3.86 22.95 6.25
N PRO A 68 -4.96 22.50 6.88
CA PRO A 68 -6.30 22.86 6.45
C PRO A 68 -6.48 24.37 6.25
N GLY A 69 -7.20 24.77 5.19
CA GLY A 69 -7.38 26.18 4.80
C GLY A 69 -6.26 26.80 3.96
N SER A 70 -5.25 26.03 3.54
CA SER A 70 -4.21 26.49 2.61
C SER A 70 -4.74 26.64 1.17
N ALA A 71 -4.08 27.51 0.38
CA ALA A 71 -4.30 27.58 -1.06
C ALA A 71 -3.74 26.32 -1.75
N ALA A 72 -4.08 26.14 -3.03
CA ALA A 72 -3.87 24.94 -3.84
C ALA A 72 -2.59 24.12 -3.51
N PRO A 73 -2.68 22.78 -3.58
CA PRO A 73 -1.61 21.89 -3.16
C PRO A 73 -0.26 22.17 -3.83
N GLN A 74 0.83 22.21 -3.02
CA GLN A 74 2.20 22.50 -3.47
C GLN A 74 2.95 21.30 -4.07
N GLU A 75 2.32 20.12 -4.17
CA GLU A 75 2.97 18.97 -4.81
C GLU A 75 2.99 19.19 -6.32
N LEU A 76 4.19 19.30 -6.88
CA LEU A 76 4.40 19.53 -8.31
C LEU A 76 3.92 18.36 -9.17
N GLU A 77 3.85 17.14 -8.60
CA GLU A 77 3.54 15.90 -9.31
C GLU A 77 2.62 14.98 -8.49
N PRO A 78 1.32 15.29 -8.39
CA PRO A 78 0.35 14.39 -7.76
C PRO A 78 0.21 13.07 -8.52
N VAL A 79 -0.15 12.00 -7.81
CA VAL A 79 -0.47 10.72 -8.45
C VAL A 79 -1.84 10.81 -9.09
N GLN A 80 -1.92 10.53 -10.39
CA GLN A 80 -3.18 10.49 -11.13
C GLN A 80 -3.77 9.08 -11.10
N VAL A 81 -5.04 8.97 -10.73
CA VAL A 81 -5.79 7.72 -10.67
C VAL A 81 -7.05 7.85 -11.55
N PRO A 82 -7.32 6.90 -12.47
CA PRO A 82 -8.52 6.96 -13.29
C PRO A 82 -9.80 7.00 -12.46
N ARG A 83 -10.80 7.76 -12.93
CA ARG A 83 -12.13 7.79 -12.30
C ARG A 83 -12.70 6.37 -12.17
N GLY A 84 -13.35 6.07 -11.05
CA GLY A 84 -13.89 4.74 -10.75
C GLY A 84 -12.88 3.81 -10.07
N VAL A 85 -11.57 4.07 -10.17
CA VAL A 85 -10.54 3.38 -9.39
C VAL A 85 -10.47 4.06 -8.02
N GLN A 86 -11.42 3.70 -7.15
CA GLN A 86 -11.71 4.32 -5.85
C GLN A 86 -10.75 3.91 -4.71
N SER A 87 -9.51 3.57 -5.07
CA SER A 87 -8.50 3.12 -4.12
C SER A 87 -7.08 3.37 -4.62
N TYR A 88 -6.15 3.62 -3.71
CA TYR A 88 -4.72 3.77 -3.99
C TYR A 88 -3.89 3.16 -2.85
N ILE A 89 -2.71 2.65 -3.19
CA ILE A 89 -1.80 2.02 -2.23
C ILE A 89 -0.50 2.83 -2.21
N ASP A 90 -0.17 3.43 -1.06
CA ASP A 90 1.09 4.13 -0.83
C ASP A 90 2.04 3.32 0.06
N PRO A 91 3.23 2.91 -0.43
CA PRO A 91 4.21 2.23 0.42
C PRO A 91 4.76 3.14 1.54
N ILE A 92 4.88 2.59 2.75
CA ILE A 92 5.50 3.27 3.90
C ILE A 92 6.99 2.92 3.92
N GLU A 93 7.80 3.71 3.19
CA GLU A 93 9.26 3.53 3.15
C GLU A 93 9.97 4.07 4.41
N THR A 94 9.42 5.14 4.98
CA THR A 94 9.94 5.82 6.19
C THR A 94 8.80 6.06 7.17
N ASP A 95 9.15 5.99 8.45
CA ASP A 95 8.29 6.40 9.55
C ASP A 95 8.06 7.92 9.51
N GLY A 96 6.90 8.36 9.96
CA GLY A 96 6.58 9.77 10.17
C GLY A 96 5.18 10.17 9.72
N LEU A 97 4.89 11.45 9.88
CA LEU A 97 3.62 12.06 9.50
C LEU A 97 3.36 11.93 8.00
N ARG A 98 2.19 11.38 7.66
CA ARG A 98 1.69 11.28 6.29
C ARG A 98 0.43 12.13 6.17
N SER A 99 0.29 12.78 5.02
CA SER A 99 -0.81 13.67 4.71
C SER A 99 -1.34 13.34 3.32
N TYR A 100 -2.65 13.08 3.22
CA TYR A 100 -3.30 12.78 1.96
C TYR A 100 -4.44 13.74 1.68
N LEU A 101 -4.49 14.19 0.44
CA LEU A 101 -5.60 14.92 -0.15
C LEU A 101 -5.93 14.29 -1.50
N VAL A 102 -7.22 14.10 -1.76
CA VAL A 102 -7.70 13.45 -2.98
C VAL A 102 -8.71 14.38 -3.65
N LEU A 103 -8.38 14.84 -4.85
CA LEU A 103 -9.18 15.80 -5.62
C LEU A 103 -9.58 15.20 -6.98
N ALA A 104 -10.87 15.21 -7.29
CA ALA A 104 -11.35 14.88 -8.63
C ALA A 104 -11.07 16.04 -9.61
N SER A 105 -10.94 15.76 -10.90
CA SER A 105 -10.84 16.78 -11.95
C SER A 105 -12.03 16.76 -12.90
N ARG A 106 -12.03 17.70 -13.86
CA ARG A 106 -12.80 17.55 -15.10
C ARG A 106 -11.94 16.85 -16.15
N ASN A 107 -12.57 16.47 -17.26
CA ASN A 107 -11.91 15.85 -18.41
C ASN A 107 -10.81 16.72 -19.05
N ASP A 108 -10.66 17.99 -18.64
CA ASP A 108 -9.64 18.93 -19.13
C ASP A 108 -8.30 18.86 -18.34
N GLU A 109 -8.08 17.79 -17.57
CA GLU A 109 -6.84 17.40 -16.87
C GLU A 109 -6.23 18.43 -15.89
N ASN A 110 -6.85 19.60 -15.72
CA ASN A 110 -6.37 20.58 -14.75
C ASN A 110 -7.00 20.33 -13.37
N PRO A 111 -6.20 20.23 -12.29
CA PRO A 111 -6.74 20.19 -10.95
C PRO A 111 -7.45 21.51 -10.63
N TYR A 112 -8.54 21.42 -9.91
CA TYR A 112 -9.30 22.60 -9.50
C TYR A 112 -8.49 23.46 -8.51
N ASN A 113 -8.45 24.77 -8.73
CA ASN A 113 -8.03 25.72 -7.70
C ASN A 113 -9.16 25.85 -6.67
N VAL A 114 -9.05 25.12 -5.56
CA VAL A 114 -10.07 25.10 -4.49
C VAL A 114 -9.45 25.28 -3.12
N THR A 115 -10.22 25.90 -2.23
CA THR A 115 -9.97 25.84 -0.79
C THR A 115 -10.34 24.46 -0.29
N ILE A 116 -9.40 23.77 0.34
CA ILE A 116 -9.57 22.38 0.80
C ILE A 116 -10.38 22.37 2.11
N PRO A 117 -11.54 21.69 2.16
CA PRO A 117 -12.30 21.48 3.40
C PRO A 117 -11.56 20.53 4.34
N ASP A 118 -11.72 20.73 5.65
CA ASP A 118 -11.12 19.89 6.70
C ASP A 118 -11.51 18.41 6.59
N THR A 119 -12.67 18.12 6.00
CA THR A 119 -13.22 16.76 5.81
C THR A 119 -12.58 15.98 4.66
N ASN A 120 -11.79 16.64 3.81
CA ASN A 120 -11.20 16.05 2.61
C ASN A 120 -9.68 15.84 2.74
N TYR A 121 -9.23 15.83 3.98
CA TYR A 121 -7.84 15.72 4.36
C TYR A 121 -7.68 14.58 5.37
N ILE A 122 -6.63 13.78 5.19
CA ILE A 122 -6.24 12.76 6.16
C ILE A 122 -4.80 13.00 6.58
N GLU A 123 -4.57 13.06 7.88
CA GLU A 123 -3.24 13.11 8.47
C GLU A 123 -3.13 12.05 9.56
N PHE A 124 -2.05 11.27 9.54
CA PHE A 124 -1.74 10.34 10.60
C PHE A 124 -0.23 10.05 10.64
N GLU A 125 0.24 9.65 11.83
CA GLU A 125 1.59 9.12 12.00
C GLU A 125 1.66 7.70 11.44
N ALA A 126 2.32 7.55 10.30
CA ALA A 126 2.60 6.24 9.74
C ALA A 126 3.87 5.70 10.38
N ARG A 127 3.73 4.58 11.08
CA ARG A 127 4.87 3.79 11.53
C ARG A 127 4.95 2.57 10.66
N ARG A 128 6.16 2.23 10.20
CA ARG A 128 6.41 0.89 9.72
C ARG A 128 6.05 -0.04 10.87
N THR A 129 5.12 -0.92 10.57
CA THR A 129 5.03 -2.18 11.27
C THR A 129 6.36 -2.88 11.05
N VAL A 130 7.27 -2.73 12.02
CA VAL A 130 8.27 -3.76 12.27
C VAL A 130 7.41 -4.95 12.65
N LEU A 131 7.19 -5.86 11.69
CA LEU A 131 6.56 -7.12 12.02
C LEU A 131 7.34 -7.64 13.22
N PRO A 132 6.69 -7.89 14.39
CA PRO A 132 7.35 -8.71 15.38
C PRO A 132 7.81 -9.94 14.62
N LEU A 133 9.08 -10.32 14.76
CA LEU A 133 9.61 -11.60 14.27
C LEU A 133 8.50 -12.62 14.48
N SER A 134 7.79 -12.99 13.42
CA SER A 134 6.54 -13.69 13.56
C SER A 134 6.91 -15.01 14.21
N GLN A 135 6.51 -15.20 15.47
CA GLN A 135 6.59 -16.49 16.15
C GLN A 135 5.50 -17.44 15.64
N SER A 136 5.13 -17.32 14.36
CA SER A 136 4.62 -18.48 13.66
C SER A 136 5.83 -19.38 13.45
N ASP A 137 5.79 -20.58 14.02
CA ASP A 137 6.62 -21.71 13.59
C ASP A 137 6.35 -21.96 12.10
N SER A 138 6.93 -21.12 11.25
CA SER A 138 6.92 -21.27 9.81
C SER A 138 7.88 -22.40 9.54
N LYS A 139 7.33 -23.61 9.43
CA LYS A 139 7.96 -24.83 8.88
C LYS A 139 8.67 -24.62 7.53
N TYR A 140 8.54 -23.43 6.94
CA TYR A 140 8.96 -23.04 5.60
C TYR A 140 9.99 -21.89 5.56
N GLN A 141 10.44 -21.34 6.70
CA GLN A 141 11.54 -20.36 6.73
C GLN A 141 12.89 -21.04 6.93
N ASN A 142 13.33 -21.75 5.89
CA ASN A 142 14.49 -22.63 5.98
C ASN A 142 15.75 -22.07 5.32
N ILE A 143 15.75 -20.81 4.87
CA ILE A 143 16.96 -20.07 4.49
C ILE A 143 17.20 -19.04 5.59
N SER A 144 18.30 -19.18 6.33
CA SER A 144 18.56 -18.38 7.53
C SER A 144 19.54 -17.24 7.32
N SER A 145 20.34 -17.31 6.27
CA SER A 145 21.17 -16.19 5.85
C SER A 145 21.52 -16.29 4.38
N ILE A 146 21.67 -15.12 3.75
CA ILE A 146 22.28 -14.92 2.45
C ILE A 146 23.31 -13.80 2.58
N LYS A 147 24.51 -14.03 2.06
CA LYS A 147 25.62 -13.09 2.07
C LYS A 147 26.27 -13.07 0.70
N THR A 148 26.71 -11.89 0.31
CA THR A 148 27.41 -11.67 -0.95
C THR A 148 28.79 -11.10 -0.69
N GLU A 149 29.78 -11.61 -1.39
CA GLU A 149 31.15 -11.10 -1.36
C GLU A 149 31.64 -10.90 -2.80
N VAL A 150 32.23 -9.74 -3.07
CA VAL A 150 32.82 -9.45 -4.39
C VAL A 150 34.19 -10.13 -4.47
N ASN A 151 34.39 -10.96 -5.48
CA ASN A 151 35.65 -11.63 -5.76
C ASN A 151 36.05 -11.39 -7.20
N LYS A 152 36.95 -10.41 -7.40
CA LYS A 152 37.41 -9.95 -8.72
C LYS A 152 36.24 -9.56 -9.62
N ASP A 153 35.94 -10.38 -10.62
CA ASP A 153 34.90 -10.22 -11.64
C ASP A 153 33.60 -11.00 -11.31
N SER A 154 33.47 -11.49 -10.08
CA SER A 154 32.37 -12.34 -9.65
C SER A 154 31.80 -11.94 -8.30
N ILE A 155 30.59 -12.42 -8.02
CA ILE A 155 29.91 -12.29 -6.73
C ILE A 155 29.72 -13.69 -6.17
N LEU A 156 30.34 -13.94 -5.02
CA LEU A 156 30.19 -15.17 -4.25
C LEU A 156 28.96 -15.04 -3.34
N LEU A 157 27.95 -15.87 -3.59
CA LEU A 157 26.74 -15.96 -2.79
C LEU A 157 26.83 -17.13 -1.81
N SER A 158 26.98 -16.83 -0.54
CA SER A 158 26.96 -17.80 0.54
C SER A 158 25.61 -17.77 1.25
N PHE A 159 24.98 -18.93 1.42
CA PHE A 159 23.73 -19.05 2.16
C PHE A 159 23.74 -20.22 3.14
N THR A 160 22.91 -20.12 4.17
CA THR A 160 22.70 -21.16 5.19
C THR A 160 21.27 -21.63 5.16
N LEU A 161 21.07 -22.95 5.14
CA LEU A 161 19.78 -23.58 5.30
C LEU A 161 19.56 -24.03 6.75
N ASN A 162 18.32 -23.98 7.21
CA ASN A 162 17.91 -24.42 8.55
C ASN A 162 16.97 -25.63 8.48
N GLY A 163 16.85 -26.34 9.61
CA GLY A 163 15.86 -27.41 9.80
C GLY A 163 16.11 -28.63 8.90
N SER A 164 15.01 -29.29 8.50
CA SER A 164 15.05 -30.49 7.65
C SER A 164 15.60 -30.24 6.24
N GLU A 165 15.73 -28.98 5.82
CA GLU A 165 16.23 -28.64 4.48
C GLU A 165 17.73 -28.83 4.31
N THR A 166 18.47 -28.84 5.42
CA THR A 166 19.90 -29.20 5.40
C THR A 166 20.14 -30.61 4.85
N ALA A 167 19.13 -31.49 4.88
CA ALA A 167 19.19 -32.86 4.40
C ALA A 167 18.27 -33.16 3.20
N SER A 168 17.34 -32.26 2.87
CA SER A 168 16.26 -32.52 1.88
C SER A 168 16.70 -32.38 0.41
N ASN A 169 17.85 -31.73 0.16
CA ASN A 169 18.31 -31.35 -1.17
C ASN A 169 17.23 -30.60 -2.00
N ARG A 170 16.32 -29.87 -1.34
CA ARG A 170 15.26 -29.11 -2.03
C ARG A 170 15.89 -28.02 -2.91
N PRO A 171 15.52 -27.94 -4.19
CA PRO A 171 16.13 -27.00 -5.12
C PRO A 171 15.68 -25.56 -4.86
N LEU A 172 16.63 -24.65 -4.99
CA LEU A 172 16.47 -23.20 -4.85
C LEU A 172 16.58 -22.51 -6.22
N VAL A 173 15.94 -21.36 -6.32
CA VAL A 173 16.07 -20.42 -7.44
C VAL A 173 16.72 -19.14 -6.93
N LEU A 174 17.75 -18.70 -7.64
CA LEU A 174 18.40 -17.42 -7.43
C LEU A 174 17.86 -16.38 -8.42
N TYR A 175 17.37 -15.27 -7.87
CA TYR A 175 16.97 -14.08 -8.60
C TYR A 175 18.01 -12.97 -8.42
N ARG A 176 18.15 -12.13 -9.45
CA ARG A 176 19.00 -10.94 -9.48
C ARG A 176 18.24 -9.75 -10.04
N SER A 177 18.37 -8.59 -9.40
CA SER A 177 17.71 -7.34 -9.81
C SER A 177 18.65 -6.16 -9.67
N THR A 178 18.55 -5.17 -10.55
CA THR A 178 19.24 -3.87 -10.39
C THR A 178 18.48 -2.92 -9.45
N GLN A 179 17.26 -3.29 -9.07
CA GLN A 179 16.43 -2.58 -8.10
C GLN A 179 16.30 -3.39 -6.81
N PRO A 180 16.13 -2.75 -5.64
CA PRO A 180 15.92 -3.47 -4.38
C PRO A 180 14.79 -4.48 -4.48
N ILE A 181 15.05 -5.71 -4.06
CA ILE A 181 14.01 -6.73 -3.89
C ILE A 181 13.50 -6.60 -2.45
N ARG A 182 12.26 -6.17 -2.28
CA ARG A 182 11.62 -5.98 -0.96
C ARG A 182 10.38 -6.85 -0.79
N TYR A 183 9.70 -7.14 -1.89
CA TYR A 183 8.44 -7.89 -1.93
C TYR A 183 8.46 -8.95 -3.03
N VAL A 184 7.58 -9.95 -2.90
CA VAL A 184 7.45 -11.03 -3.89
C VAL A 184 7.18 -10.48 -5.30
N GLN A 185 6.44 -9.38 -5.41
CA GLN A 185 6.13 -8.72 -6.69
C GLN A 185 7.40 -8.20 -7.39
N ASP A 186 8.45 -7.86 -6.65
CA ASP A 186 9.71 -7.37 -7.23
C ASP A 186 10.42 -8.50 -8.00
N LEU A 187 10.13 -9.77 -7.69
CA LEU A 187 10.67 -10.92 -8.44
C LEU A 187 10.15 -10.98 -9.88
N VAL A 188 9.03 -10.32 -10.19
CA VAL A 188 8.49 -10.24 -11.56
C VAL A 188 9.42 -9.45 -12.48
N GLN A 189 10.12 -8.45 -11.93
CA GLN A 189 11.07 -7.61 -12.66
C GLN A 189 12.53 -8.09 -12.48
N ALA A 190 12.75 -9.07 -11.61
CA ALA A 190 14.07 -9.67 -11.40
C ALA A 190 14.35 -10.75 -12.46
N VAL A 191 15.63 -10.94 -12.75
CA VAL A 191 16.11 -11.99 -13.65
C VAL A 191 16.38 -13.26 -12.83
N ILE A 192 15.93 -14.41 -13.32
CA ILE A 192 16.36 -15.71 -12.77
C ILE A 192 17.79 -15.97 -13.24
N VAL A 193 18.73 -16.03 -12.29
CA VAL A 193 20.14 -16.35 -12.56
C VAL A 193 20.30 -17.85 -12.73
N GLN A 194 19.73 -18.64 -11.82
CA GLN A 194 19.87 -20.10 -11.80
C GLN A 194 18.75 -20.74 -10.98
N GLY A 195 18.19 -21.85 -11.49
CA GLY A 195 17.32 -22.76 -10.73
C GLY A 195 18.06 -24.05 -10.34
N GLY A 196 17.45 -24.90 -9.52
CA GLY A 196 18.05 -26.17 -9.12
C GLY A 196 19.27 -26.06 -8.20
N ILE A 197 19.50 -24.92 -7.54
CA ILE A 197 20.63 -24.76 -6.62
C ILE A 197 20.35 -25.58 -5.37
N THR A 198 21.25 -26.47 -5.00
CA THR A 198 21.11 -27.28 -3.77
C THR A 198 22.26 -27.11 -2.78
N SER A 199 23.31 -26.39 -3.15
CA SER A 199 24.51 -26.22 -2.32
C SER A 199 25.02 -24.78 -2.32
N SER A 200 25.60 -24.38 -1.18
CA SER A 200 26.31 -23.12 -0.98
C SER A 200 27.83 -23.37 -1.01
N PRO A 201 28.64 -22.44 -1.53
CA PRO A 201 28.24 -21.18 -2.15
C PRO A 201 27.86 -21.32 -3.64
N PHE A 202 27.25 -20.27 -4.19
CA PHE A 202 27.01 -20.09 -5.62
C PHE A 202 27.86 -18.92 -6.15
N ILE A 203 28.33 -19.00 -7.39
CA ILE A 203 29.13 -17.93 -8.02
C ILE A 203 28.32 -17.32 -9.17
N ASP A 204 28.10 -16.02 -9.11
CA ASP A 204 27.49 -15.23 -10.18
C ASP A 204 28.53 -14.34 -10.86
N TYR A 205 28.39 -14.14 -12.17
CA TYR A 205 29.23 -13.26 -13.00
C TYR A 205 28.38 -12.15 -13.60
N PRO A 206 28.02 -11.12 -12.82
CA PRO A 206 27.21 -10.02 -13.31
C PRO A 206 28.02 -9.07 -14.20
N VAL A 207 27.30 -8.23 -14.94
CA VAL A 207 27.93 -7.12 -15.67
C VAL A 207 28.59 -6.15 -14.67
N PRO A 208 29.86 -5.75 -14.88
CA PRO A 208 30.55 -4.77 -14.03
C PRO A 208 29.82 -3.44 -13.90
N ASP A 209 30.15 -2.68 -12.85
CA ASP A 209 29.65 -1.33 -12.56
C ASP A 209 28.14 -1.20 -12.33
N ILE A 210 27.44 -2.31 -12.12
CA ILE A 210 26.02 -2.32 -11.80
C ILE A 210 25.81 -2.96 -10.42
N PRO A 211 25.14 -2.28 -9.47
CA PRO A 211 24.78 -2.88 -8.19
C PRO A 211 23.61 -3.86 -8.37
N TYR A 212 23.74 -5.06 -7.80
CA TYR A 212 22.71 -6.09 -7.91
C TYR A 212 22.18 -6.56 -6.54
N TYR A 213 20.87 -6.65 -6.42
CA TYR A 213 20.17 -7.29 -5.31
C TYR A 213 19.86 -8.74 -5.67
N TYR A 214 19.98 -9.63 -4.70
CA TYR A 214 19.74 -11.05 -4.85
C TYR A 214 18.64 -11.54 -3.93
N ALA A 215 17.84 -12.47 -4.43
CA ALA A 215 16.86 -13.22 -3.66
C ALA A 215 16.98 -14.71 -3.95
N LEU A 216 16.92 -15.53 -2.89
CA LEU A 216 17.02 -16.98 -2.96
C LEU A 216 15.73 -17.57 -2.39
N VAL A 217 15.08 -18.45 -3.13
CA VAL A 217 13.77 -18.99 -2.77
C VAL A 217 13.68 -20.46 -3.17
N PHE A 218 12.86 -21.26 -2.48
CA PHE A 218 12.65 -22.65 -2.91
C PHE A 218 11.76 -22.73 -4.13
N GLU A 219 12.08 -23.62 -5.07
CA GLU A 219 11.27 -23.83 -6.27
C GLU A 219 9.82 -24.22 -5.96
N ASP A 220 9.62 -25.07 -4.96
CA ASP A 220 8.28 -25.54 -4.62
C ASP A 220 7.42 -24.44 -3.98
N ASP A 221 8.04 -23.50 -3.26
CA ASP A 221 7.32 -22.36 -2.66
C ASP A 221 6.84 -21.39 -3.76
N ILE A 222 7.58 -21.29 -4.88
CA ILE A 222 7.12 -20.59 -6.10
C ILE A 222 5.90 -21.31 -6.67
N LYS A 223 5.99 -22.64 -6.89
CA LYS A 223 4.92 -23.45 -7.49
C LYS A 223 3.63 -23.43 -6.66
N GLN A 224 3.76 -23.37 -5.33
CA GLN A 224 2.64 -23.36 -4.39
C GLN A 224 2.11 -21.94 -4.11
N GLY A 225 2.80 -20.88 -4.56
CA GLY A 225 2.42 -19.50 -4.27
C GLY A 225 2.57 -19.11 -2.80
N THR A 226 3.44 -19.80 -2.05
CA THR A 226 3.66 -19.62 -0.61
C THR A 226 4.95 -18.87 -0.29
N LEU A 227 5.61 -18.34 -1.31
CA LEU A 227 6.89 -17.65 -1.23
C LEU A 227 6.85 -16.46 -0.26
N GLN A 228 7.87 -16.38 0.60
CA GLN A 228 8.09 -15.26 1.51
C GLN A 228 9.49 -14.70 1.29
N LEU A 229 9.61 -13.38 1.38
CA LEU A 229 10.88 -12.67 1.28
C LEU A 229 11.19 -11.97 2.60
N GLU A 230 12.42 -12.13 3.06
CA GLU A 230 12.93 -11.59 4.30
C GLU A 230 14.35 -11.05 4.09
N ALA A 231 14.48 -9.75 4.30
CA ALA A 231 15.73 -9.04 4.23
C ALA A 231 16.78 -9.65 5.18
N GLY A 232 17.97 -9.92 4.65
CA GLY A 232 19.10 -10.53 5.37
C GLY A 232 19.02 -12.05 5.55
N LYS A 233 17.85 -12.67 5.33
CA LYS A 233 17.70 -14.12 5.36
C LYS A 233 17.81 -14.72 3.97
N ASN A 234 16.86 -14.38 3.11
CA ASN A 234 16.79 -14.92 1.75
C ASN A 234 16.80 -13.81 0.70
N VAL A 235 16.95 -12.54 1.11
CA VAL A 235 17.16 -11.39 0.24
C VAL A 235 18.32 -10.53 0.75
N THR A 236 19.18 -10.06 -0.14
CA THR A 236 20.28 -9.16 0.22
C THR A 236 19.78 -7.76 0.53
N MET A 237 20.28 -7.15 1.60
CA MET A 237 19.94 -5.75 1.97
C MET A 237 20.83 -4.71 1.27
N VAL A 238 22.07 -5.07 1.00
CA VAL A 238 23.07 -4.19 0.39
C VAL A 238 23.50 -4.86 -0.93
N PRO A 239 23.41 -4.16 -2.07
CA PRO A 239 23.80 -4.73 -3.34
C PRO A 239 25.33 -4.73 -3.46
N PRO A 240 25.98 -5.88 -3.67
CA PRO A 240 27.36 -5.90 -4.13
C PRO A 240 27.47 -5.35 -5.57
N GLN A 241 28.66 -4.85 -5.90
CA GLN A 241 29.01 -4.38 -7.23
C GLN A 241 30.41 -4.90 -7.59
N VAL A 242 30.51 -5.52 -8.76
CA VAL A 242 31.79 -5.90 -9.36
C VAL A 242 32.39 -4.65 -10.02
N PRO A 243 33.66 -4.32 -9.75
CA PRO A 243 34.37 -3.19 -10.37
C PRO A 243 34.81 -3.47 -11.82
#